data_AF-A0A7J6J8M3-F1
#
_entry.id   AF-A0A7J6J8M3-F1
#
_cell.length_a   1.000
_cell.length_b   1.000
_cell.length_c   1.000
_cell.angle_alpha   90.00
_cell.angle_beta   90.00
_cell.angle_gamma   90.00
#
_symmetry.space_group_name_H-M   'P 1'
#
loop_
_entity.id
_entity.type
_entity.pdbx_description
1 polymer ?
#
loop_
_entity_poly.entity_id
_entity_poly.type
_entity_poly.pdbx_seq_one_letter_code
_entity_poly.pdbx_strand_id
1 'polypeptide(L)'
;MVSTRSASRALSQGPTTPSPPPPSRPTTRAAAAALPPKDNTSTAAGWSHAPTPITLFWLLVSLPLVAWDTGYVLLRPWTMPGGHLHWPLYVPYALYGTVDHIYGWKAFNARNGFTSAQGTLNLVESVMYLVYVWIYFARGRAVQGPAGIEKVVGGRAGALGVVVGFSAAVMTLSKTVLYWANEYFSGFDNIGHNPPMDLLFLWIIPNGAWLLGSGYMIVSLGGEIVDGLALASKTTKTE
;
A
#
# COMPACT_ATOMS: atom_id res chain seq x y z
N MET A 1 -94.27 -4.64 50.74
CA MET A 1 -92.91 -5.21 50.78
C MET A 1 -92.98 -6.66 50.32
N VAL A 2 -91.93 -7.11 49.63
CA VAL A 2 -91.69 -8.44 49.06
C VAL A 2 -92.36 -8.72 47.70
N SER A 3 -91.48 -8.67 46.69
CA SER A 3 -91.63 -9.09 45.31
C SER A 3 -91.27 -10.58 45.21
N THR A 4 -91.92 -11.35 44.31
CA THR A 4 -91.23 -12.08 43.23
C THR A 4 -92.15 -12.97 42.39
N ARG A 5 -92.03 -12.75 41.07
CA ARG A 5 -91.86 -13.70 39.95
C ARG A 5 -93.03 -14.58 39.49
N SER A 6 -93.51 -14.16 38.32
CA SER A 6 -94.17 -14.93 37.26
C SER A 6 -93.33 -16.11 36.75
N ALA A 7 -93.99 -17.24 36.54
CA ALA A 7 -93.67 -18.20 35.48
C ALA A 7 -94.95 -18.96 35.09
N SER A 8 -95.31 -18.95 33.82
CA SER A 8 -96.34 -19.84 33.26
C SER A 8 -96.16 -19.97 31.74
N ARG A 9 -96.04 -21.24 31.31
CA ARG A 9 -96.55 -21.84 30.04
C ARG A 9 -95.93 -21.34 28.72
N ALA A 10 -95.82 -22.13 27.65
CA ALA A 10 -96.15 -23.53 27.38
C ALA A 10 -95.52 -23.94 26.02
N LEU A 11 -95.27 -25.26 25.89
CA LEU A 11 -95.50 -26.17 24.75
C LEU A 11 -95.31 -25.68 23.29
N SER A 12 -94.27 -26.24 22.64
CA SER A 12 -94.28 -27.12 21.45
C SER A 12 -95.37 -26.93 20.37
N GLN A 13 -94.96 -26.72 19.11
CA GLN A 13 -95.30 -27.49 17.88
C GLN A 13 -94.39 -26.97 16.72
N GLY A 14 -93.59 -27.79 16.02
CA GLY A 14 -93.95 -28.42 14.74
C GLY A 14 -93.14 -27.79 13.57
N PRO A 15 -92.74 -28.53 12.52
CA PRO A 15 -91.51 -28.24 11.75
C PRO A 15 -91.73 -27.48 10.43
N THR A 16 -90.77 -26.63 10.04
CA THR A 16 -90.66 -26.09 8.68
C THR A 16 -89.19 -26.02 8.26
N THR A 17 -88.83 -26.80 7.25
CA THR A 17 -87.58 -26.70 6.47
C THR A 17 -87.63 -25.50 5.52
N PRO A 18 -86.54 -24.72 5.40
CA PRO A 18 -86.29 -23.95 4.17
C PRO A 18 -84.94 -24.28 3.50
N SER A 19 -85.00 -24.25 2.17
CA SER A 19 -83.97 -24.47 1.14
C SER A 19 -82.64 -23.70 1.30
N PRO A 20 -81.55 -24.17 0.61
CA PRO A 20 -80.23 -23.54 0.69
C PRO A 20 -80.10 -22.25 -0.16
N PRO A 21 -79.19 -21.32 0.23
CA PRO A 21 -78.94 -20.07 -0.49
C PRO A 21 -77.96 -20.22 -1.69
N PRO A 22 -77.95 -19.24 -2.63
CA PRO A 22 -77.24 -19.31 -3.91
C PRO A 22 -75.72 -18.97 -3.82
N PRO A 23 -74.91 -19.31 -4.84
CA PRO A 23 -73.46 -19.17 -4.80
C PRO A 23 -72.97 -17.72 -4.99
N SER A 24 -72.04 -17.30 -4.13
CA SER A 24 -71.37 -16.00 -4.17
C SER A 24 -70.16 -15.97 -5.12
N ARG A 25 -70.10 -14.93 -5.95
CA ARG A 25 -69.07 -14.58 -6.94
C ARG A 25 -67.70 -14.27 -6.28
N PRO A 26 -66.55 -14.62 -6.89
CA PRO A 26 -65.24 -14.32 -6.30
C PRO A 26 -64.78 -12.89 -6.61
N THR A 27 -64.36 -12.16 -5.58
CA THR A 27 -63.62 -10.89 -5.68
C THR A 27 -62.12 -11.17 -5.68
N THR A 28 -61.47 -10.98 -6.82
CA THR A 28 -60.00 -11.04 -6.95
C THR A 28 -59.37 -9.77 -6.35
N ARG A 29 -58.72 -9.90 -5.18
CA ARG A 29 -57.83 -8.87 -4.64
C ARG A 29 -56.40 -9.21 -5.03
N ALA A 30 -55.85 -8.46 -5.98
CA ALA A 30 -54.46 -8.57 -6.39
C ALA A 30 -53.54 -8.24 -5.19
N ALA A 31 -52.71 -9.21 -4.78
CA ALA A 31 -51.65 -8.99 -3.83
C ALA A 31 -50.48 -8.30 -4.56
N ALA A 32 -50.29 -7.00 -4.31
CA ALA A 32 -49.06 -6.32 -4.68
C ALA A 32 -47.93 -6.90 -3.82
N ALA A 33 -47.04 -7.67 -4.44
CA ALA A 33 -45.82 -8.15 -3.82
C ALA A 33 -44.96 -6.93 -3.47
N ALA A 34 -44.83 -6.64 -2.18
CA ALA A 34 -43.88 -5.66 -1.69
C ALA A 34 -42.47 -6.15 -2.00
N LEU A 35 -41.76 -5.43 -2.87
CA LEU A 35 -40.33 -5.63 -3.10
C LEU A 35 -39.60 -5.47 -1.76
N PRO A 36 -38.62 -6.33 -1.43
CA PRO A 36 -37.80 -6.11 -0.25
C PRO A 36 -37.08 -4.76 -0.38
N PRO A 37 -36.89 -4.02 0.73
CA PRO A 37 -36.15 -2.78 0.68
C PRO A 37 -34.76 -3.08 0.10
N LYS A 38 -34.38 -2.34 -0.94
CA LYS A 38 -32.96 -2.26 -1.34
C LYS A 38 -32.25 -1.65 -0.16
N ASP A 39 -31.59 -2.47 0.64
CA ASP A 39 -30.58 -2.02 1.59
C ASP A 39 -29.48 -1.33 0.77
N ASN A 40 -29.66 -0.03 0.56
CA ASN A 40 -28.59 0.90 0.23
C ASN A 40 -27.73 1.13 1.49
N THR A 41 -27.38 0.06 2.21
CA THR A 41 -26.17 0.07 3.02
C THR A 41 -25.00 0.06 2.04
N SER A 42 -24.71 1.24 1.49
CA SER A 42 -23.33 1.62 1.22
C SER A 42 -22.61 1.45 2.56
N THR A 43 -22.12 0.23 2.82
CA THR A 43 -21.10 0.02 3.84
C THR A 43 -20.04 1.06 3.53
N ALA A 44 -19.85 2.03 4.42
CA ALA A 44 -18.84 3.07 4.26
C ALA A 44 -17.58 2.40 3.73
N ALA A 45 -17.20 2.72 2.49
CA ALA A 45 -16.11 2.04 1.82
C ALA A 45 -14.87 2.23 2.69
N GLY A 46 -14.43 1.16 3.34
CA GLY A 46 -13.27 1.19 4.22
C GLY A 46 -12.03 1.55 3.42
N TRP A 47 -11.05 2.18 4.06
CA TRP A 47 -9.77 2.47 3.45
C TRP A 47 -9.05 1.16 3.07
N SER A 48 -8.42 1.17 1.89
CA SER A 48 -7.58 0.08 1.41
C SER A 48 -6.45 0.62 0.54
N HIS A 49 -5.31 -0.06 0.57
CA HIS A 49 -4.13 0.29 -0.19
C HIS A 49 -3.89 -0.70 -1.34
N ALA A 50 -3.50 -0.16 -2.50
CA ALA A 50 -2.86 -0.90 -3.58
C ALA A 50 -1.66 -0.09 -4.08
N PRO A 51 -0.45 -0.69 -4.16
CA PRO A 51 0.71 -0.03 -4.73
C PRO A 51 0.43 0.38 -6.18
N THR A 52 0.78 1.62 -6.54
CA THR A 52 0.66 2.06 -7.92
C THR A 52 1.57 1.22 -8.84
N PRO A 53 1.22 1.07 -10.14
CA PRO A 53 2.09 0.40 -11.10
C PRO A 53 3.50 0.99 -11.16
N ILE A 54 3.61 2.31 -11.00
CA ILE A 54 4.89 3.03 -10.93
C ILE A 54 5.69 2.60 -9.69
N THR A 55 5.05 2.49 -8.53
CA THR A 55 5.70 2.01 -7.29
C THR A 55 6.20 0.58 -7.45
N LEU A 56 5.37 -0.32 -7.99
CA LEU A 56 5.77 -1.72 -8.20
C LEU A 56 6.92 -1.83 -9.20
N PHE A 57 6.87 -1.09 -10.30
CA PHE A 57 7.95 -1.05 -11.27
C PHE A 57 9.25 -0.51 -10.66
N TRP A 58 9.17 0.59 -9.91
CA TRP A 58 10.31 1.16 -9.21
C TRP A 58 10.95 0.16 -8.23
N LEU A 59 10.14 -0.56 -7.44
CA LEU A 59 10.64 -1.58 -6.51
C LEU A 59 11.23 -2.79 -7.23
N LEU A 60 10.65 -3.20 -8.36
CA LEU A 60 11.17 -4.29 -9.19
C LEU A 60 12.58 -3.98 -9.71
N VAL A 61 12.85 -2.72 -10.08
CA VAL A 61 14.16 -2.28 -10.58
C VAL A 61 15.13 -1.97 -9.45
N SER A 62 14.68 -1.23 -8.43
CA SER A 62 15.55 -0.73 -7.37
C SER A 62 16.04 -1.82 -6.43
N LEU A 63 15.21 -2.79 -6.03
CA LEU A 63 15.61 -3.84 -5.09
C LEU A 63 16.81 -4.68 -5.60
N PRO A 64 16.82 -5.19 -6.83
CA PRO A 64 18.00 -5.89 -7.37
C PRO A 64 19.24 -5.01 -7.46
N LEU A 65 19.09 -3.76 -7.92
CA LEU A 65 20.22 -2.82 -8.06
C LEU A 65 20.83 -2.48 -6.70
N VAL A 66 19.99 -2.20 -5.70
CA VAL A 66 20.44 -1.88 -4.34
C VAL A 66 21.03 -3.11 -3.65
N ALA A 67 20.50 -4.31 -3.88
CA ALA A 67 21.11 -5.55 -3.39
C ALA A 67 22.50 -5.79 -4.00
N TRP A 68 22.64 -5.55 -5.30
CA TRP A 68 23.93 -5.60 -6.00
C TRP A 68 24.91 -4.58 -5.39
N ASP A 69 24.50 -3.33 -5.27
CA ASP A 69 25.31 -2.26 -4.68
C ASP A 69 25.74 -2.54 -3.23
N THR A 70 24.79 -2.96 -2.39
CA THR A 70 25.05 -3.33 -1.00
C THR A 70 26.08 -4.46 -0.92
N GLY A 71 25.95 -5.48 -1.76
CA GLY A 71 26.92 -6.57 -1.85
C GLY A 71 28.31 -6.06 -2.26
N TYR A 72 28.39 -5.18 -3.26
CA TYR A 72 29.66 -4.56 -3.65
C TYR A 72 30.30 -3.81 -2.49
N VAL A 73 29.53 -2.96 -1.80
CA VAL A 73 30.03 -2.06 -0.76
C VAL A 73 30.43 -2.79 0.52
N LEU A 74 29.60 -3.71 1.01
CA LEU A 74 29.81 -4.35 2.32
C LEU A 74 30.82 -5.49 2.29
N LEU A 75 31.10 -6.05 1.10
CA LEU A 75 32.06 -7.14 0.93
C LEU A 75 33.42 -6.67 0.39
N ARG A 76 33.70 -5.37 0.40
CA ARG A 76 35.04 -4.85 0.06
C ARG A 76 36.07 -5.37 1.06
N PRO A 77 37.29 -5.75 0.62
CA PRO A 77 37.83 -5.55 -0.73
C PRO A 77 37.58 -6.74 -1.69
N TRP A 78 36.89 -7.81 -1.27
CA TRP A 78 36.71 -9.00 -2.10
C TRP A 78 35.95 -8.74 -3.40
N THR A 79 35.07 -7.75 -3.39
CA THR A 79 34.28 -7.29 -4.55
C THR A 79 34.95 -6.20 -5.37
N MET A 80 36.04 -5.58 -4.89
CA MET A 80 36.79 -4.54 -5.60
C MET A 80 37.72 -5.12 -6.67
N PRO A 81 38.19 -4.33 -7.66
CA PRO A 81 39.13 -4.80 -8.67
C PRO A 81 40.36 -5.50 -8.05
N GLY A 82 40.61 -6.75 -8.47
CA GLY A 82 41.64 -7.62 -7.90
C GLY A 82 41.16 -8.56 -6.79
N GLY A 83 39.94 -8.37 -6.28
CA GLY A 83 39.29 -9.27 -5.32
C GLY A 83 38.65 -10.50 -5.98
N HIS A 84 38.54 -11.61 -5.24
CA HIS A 84 38.07 -12.88 -5.77
C HIS A 84 36.54 -12.94 -6.01
N LEU A 85 35.75 -12.02 -5.46
CA LEU A 85 34.32 -11.88 -5.74
C LEU A 85 34.03 -10.85 -6.83
N HIS A 86 35.05 -10.10 -7.29
CA HIS A 86 34.86 -9.02 -8.27
C HIS A 86 34.28 -9.53 -9.60
N TRP A 87 34.81 -10.65 -10.10
CA TRP A 87 34.29 -11.32 -11.29
C TRP A 87 33.26 -12.39 -10.90
N PRO A 88 32.14 -12.54 -11.64
CA PRO A 88 31.73 -11.75 -12.82
C PRO A 88 30.83 -10.55 -12.47
N LEU A 89 30.28 -10.50 -11.26
CA LEU A 89 29.14 -9.65 -10.96
C LEU A 89 29.49 -8.18 -10.74
N TYR A 90 30.69 -7.86 -10.26
CA TYR A 90 31.06 -6.50 -9.84
C TYR A 90 32.03 -5.80 -10.79
N VAL A 91 32.30 -6.37 -11.96
CA VAL A 91 33.18 -5.81 -12.98
C VAL A 91 32.84 -4.35 -13.35
N PRO A 92 31.56 -3.96 -13.49
CA PRO A 92 31.23 -2.56 -13.78
C PRO A 92 31.74 -1.57 -12.72
N TYR A 93 31.90 -2.00 -11.46
CA TYR A 93 32.43 -1.14 -10.41
C TYR A 93 33.92 -0.80 -10.58
N ALA A 94 34.66 -1.50 -11.45
CA ALA A 94 36.01 -1.09 -11.82
C ALA A 94 36.01 0.28 -12.51
N LEU A 95 35.06 0.52 -13.42
CA LEU A 95 34.84 1.82 -14.05
C LEU A 95 34.15 2.78 -13.08
N TYR A 96 33.10 2.32 -12.39
CA TYR A 96 32.35 3.22 -11.51
C TYR A 96 33.21 3.81 -10.40
N GLY A 97 34.12 3.02 -9.82
CA GLY A 97 35.06 3.49 -8.80
C GLY A 97 36.11 4.49 -9.30
N THR A 98 36.30 4.66 -10.62
CA THR A 98 37.13 5.73 -11.19
C THR A 98 36.33 6.99 -11.49
N VAL A 99 35.01 6.87 -11.65
CA VAL A 99 34.11 8.02 -11.79
C VAL A 99 33.80 8.59 -10.42
N ASP A 100 33.37 7.75 -9.50
CA ASP A 100 33.12 8.14 -8.12
C ASP A 100 34.09 7.42 -7.19
N HIS A 101 35.07 8.19 -6.72
CA HIS A 101 36.11 7.67 -5.87
C HIS A 101 35.62 7.16 -4.51
N ILE A 102 34.40 7.49 -4.07
CA ILE A 102 33.82 6.90 -2.86
C ILE A 102 33.58 5.38 -3.02
N TYR A 103 33.41 4.91 -4.26
CA TYR A 103 33.33 3.48 -4.59
C TYR A 103 34.68 2.81 -4.84
N GLY A 104 35.75 3.60 -4.95
CA GLY A 104 37.07 3.15 -5.38
C GLY A 104 38.10 2.98 -4.25
N TRP A 105 39.33 2.68 -4.66
CA TRP A 105 40.46 2.48 -3.76
C TRP A 105 40.84 3.73 -2.96
N LYS A 106 40.59 4.95 -3.48
CA LYS A 106 40.83 6.22 -2.76
C LYS A 106 40.11 6.21 -1.41
N ALA A 107 38.80 6.05 -1.42
CA ALA A 107 37.99 6.07 -0.19
C ALA A 107 38.26 4.84 0.71
N PHE A 108 38.44 3.66 0.12
CA PHE A 108 38.75 2.45 0.89
C PHE A 108 40.07 2.58 1.65
N ASN A 109 41.15 3.02 0.99
CA ASN A 109 42.46 3.21 1.61
C ASN A 109 42.46 4.33 2.65
N ALA A 110 41.67 5.39 2.42
CA ALA A 110 41.46 6.46 3.38
C ALA A 110 40.58 6.05 4.59
N ARG A 111 40.06 4.81 4.62
CA ARG A 111 39.10 4.31 5.62
C ARG A 111 37.88 5.23 5.76
N ASN A 112 37.42 5.80 4.64
CA ASN A 112 36.24 6.62 4.62
C ASN A 112 34.99 5.74 4.79
N GLY A 113 34.31 5.87 5.93
CA GLY A 113 33.15 5.05 6.29
C GLY A 113 31.84 5.44 5.59
N PHE A 114 31.81 6.52 4.83
CA PHE A 114 30.57 7.09 4.27
C PHE A 114 29.82 6.07 3.38
N THR A 115 30.50 5.45 2.41
CA THR A 115 29.84 4.48 1.52
C THR A 115 29.39 3.23 2.25
N SER A 116 30.17 2.71 3.20
CA SER A 116 29.76 1.55 3.99
C SER A 116 28.54 1.84 4.87
N ALA A 117 28.46 3.06 5.43
CA ALA A 117 27.27 3.51 6.16
C ALA A 117 26.04 3.60 5.24
N GLN A 118 26.21 4.15 4.03
CA GLN A 118 25.19 4.18 2.99
C GLN A 118 24.72 2.77 2.59
N GLY A 119 25.65 1.84 2.37
CA GLY A 119 25.37 0.43 2.06
C GLY A 119 24.65 -0.30 3.20
N THR A 120 24.91 0.07 4.46
CA THR A 120 24.17 -0.48 5.61
C THR A 120 22.73 0.01 5.61
N LEU A 121 22.49 1.29 5.32
CA LEU A 121 21.13 1.81 5.16
C LEU A 121 20.42 1.20 3.94
N ASN A 122 21.13 0.96 2.84
CA ASN A 122 20.59 0.22 1.69
C ASN A 122 20.05 -1.16 2.09
N LEU A 123 20.74 -1.89 2.97
CA LEU A 123 20.28 -3.18 3.47
C LEU A 123 18.97 -3.04 4.28
N VAL A 124 18.91 -2.09 5.21
CA VAL A 124 17.72 -1.82 6.03
C VAL A 124 16.53 -1.41 5.15
N GLU A 125 16.76 -0.47 4.25
CA GLU A 125 15.77 0.00 3.28
C GLU A 125 15.23 -1.14 2.41
N SER A 126 16.12 -2.00 1.90
CA SER A 126 15.73 -3.16 1.08
C SER A 126 14.86 -4.13 1.86
N VAL A 127 15.19 -4.40 3.12
CA VAL A 127 14.35 -5.24 4.00
C VAL A 127 12.98 -4.61 4.19
N MET A 128 12.90 -3.29 4.42
CA MET A 128 11.63 -2.60 4.57
C MET A 128 10.76 -2.67 3.31
N TYR A 129 11.34 -2.45 2.13
CA TYR A 129 10.61 -2.59 0.87
C TYR A 129 10.17 -4.03 0.61
N LEU A 130 10.99 -5.03 0.94
CA LEU A 130 10.59 -6.44 0.85
C LEU A 130 9.43 -6.75 1.80
N VAL A 131 9.42 -6.21 3.02
CA VAL A 131 8.30 -6.34 3.95
C VAL A 131 7.04 -5.67 3.39
N TYR A 132 7.15 -4.47 2.83
CA TYR A 132 6.03 -3.78 2.18
C TYR A 132 5.42 -4.62 1.04
N VAL A 133 6.26 -5.09 0.12
CA VAL A 133 5.84 -5.94 -1.00
C VAL A 133 5.25 -7.26 -0.51
N TRP A 134 5.86 -7.87 0.51
CA TRP A 134 5.35 -9.10 1.12
C TRP A 134 3.96 -8.88 1.75
N ILE A 135 3.74 -7.80 2.50
CA ILE A 135 2.43 -7.46 3.06
C ILE A 135 1.40 -7.37 1.92
N TYR A 136 1.72 -6.65 0.84
CA TYR A 136 0.84 -6.52 -0.31
C TYR A 136 0.47 -7.89 -0.91
N PHE A 137 1.45 -8.72 -1.22
CA PHE A 137 1.20 -10.00 -1.88
C PHE A 137 0.59 -11.06 -0.95
N ALA A 138 0.98 -11.11 0.33
CA ALA A 138 0.52 -12.13 1.26
C ALA A 138 -0.84 -11.81 1.90
N ARG A 139 -1.20 -10.53 2.03
CA ARG A 139 -2.44 -10.09 2.70
C ARG A 139 -3.47 -9.46 1.78
N GLY A 140 -3.12 -9.21 0.51
CA GLY A 140 -4.03 -8.60 -0.45
C GLY A 140 -5.17 -9.54 -0.87
N ARG A 141 -6.35 -8.95 -1.05
CA ARG A 141 -7.57 -9.64 -1.49
C ARG A 141 -8.05 -9.02 -2.80
N ALA A 142 -8.61 -9.86 -3.66
CA ALA A 142 -9.26 -9.41 -4.88
C ALA A 142 -10.58 -8.72 -4.54
N VAL A 143 -10.77 -7.50 -5.05
CA VAL A 143 -11.98 -6.68 -4.89
C VAL A 143 -12.41 -6.19 -6.27
N GLN A 144 -13.72 -6.14 -6.52
CA GLN A 144 -14.26 -5.57 -7.75
C GLN A 144 -14.11 -4.04 -7.70
N GLY A 145 -13.21 -3.51 -8.51
CA GLY A 145 -13.03 -2.08 -8.71
C GLY A 145 -13.71 -1.58 -10.00
N PRO A 146 -13.67 -0.25 -10.25
CA PRO A 146 -14.28 0.37 -11.43
C PRO A 146 -13.68 -0.13 -12.76
N ALA A 147 -12.39 -0.48 -12.76
CA ALA A 147 -11.64 -0.93 -13.93
C ALA A 147 -11.47 -2.47 -14.01
N GLY A 148 -12.11 -3.23 -13.10
CA GLY A 148 -11.98 -4.68 -13.02
C GLY A 148 -11.58 -5.17 -11.63
N ILE A 149 -11.09 -6.41 -11.54
CA ILE A 149 -10.66 -7.00 -10.27
C ILE A 149 -9.29 -6.43 -9.90
N GLU A 150 -9.21 -5.81 -8.73
CA GLU A 150 -7.97 -5.25 -8.18
C GLU A 150 -7.60 -5.94 -6.86
N LYS A 151 -6.30 -6.14 -6.64
CA LYS A 151 -5.80 -6.67 -5.37
C LYS A 151 -5.48 -5.52 -4.42
N VAL A 152 -6.17 -5.48 -3.29
CA VAL A 152 -6.03 -4.42 -2.27
C VAL A 152 -5.75 -5.01 -0.89
N VAL A 153 -5.08 -4.25 -0.02
CA VAL A 153 -4.89 -4.58 1.40
C VAL A 153 -5.53 -3.50 2.26
N GLY A 154 -6.55 -3.87 3.04
CA GLY A 154 -7.18 -2.98 4.01
C GLY A 154 -6.70 -3.16 5.46
N GLY A 155 -7.26 -2.36 6.35
CA GLY A 155 -7.08 -2.48 7.80
C GLY A 155 -5.64 -2.30 8.28
N ARG A 156 -5.31 -2.88 9.46
CA ARG A 156 -4.00 -2.72 10.11
C ARG A 156 -2.83 -3.19 9.24
N ALA A 157 -3.02 -4.27 8.47
CA ALA A 157 -1.98 -4.80 7.59
C ALA A 157 -1.65 -3.81 6.46
N GLY A 158 -2.67 -3.26 5.78
CA GLY A 158 -2.48 -2.25 4.75
C GLY A 158 -1.83 -0.98 5.32
N ALA A 159 -2.31 -0.50 6.46
CA ALA A 159 -1.73 0.67 7.13
C ALA A 159 -0.26 0.46 7.51
N LEU A 160 0.10 -0.72 8.06
CA LEU A 160 1.48 -1.06 8.36
C LEU A 160 2.33 -1.09 7.07
N GLY A 161 1.82 -1.69 6.00
CA GLY A 161 2.48 -1.71 4.70
C GLY A 161 2.81 -0.30 4.22
N VAL A 162 1.82 0.58 4.16
CA VAL A 162 1.98 1.97 3.71
C VAL A 162 3.00 2.73 4.57
N VAL A 163 2.94 2.59 5.90
CA VAL A 163 3.91 3.22 6.80
C VAL A 163 5.33 2.71 6.54
N VAL A 164 5.52 1.39 6.42
CA VAL A 164 6.84 0.80 6.14
C VAL A 164 7.39 1.27 4.79
N GLY A 165 6.57 1.24 3.74
CA GLY A 165 6.96 1.71 2.40
C GLY A 165 7.29 3.20 2.37
N PHE A 166 6.49 4.02 3.06
CA PHE A 166 6.74 5.45 3.20
C PHE A 166 8.05 5.74 3.94
N SER A 167 8.27 5.08 5.09
CA SER A 167 9.51 5.25 5.86
C SER A 167 10.76 4.83 5.08
N ALA A 168 10.67 3.74 4.30
CA ALA A 168 11.75 3.31 3.42
C ALA A 168 12.04 4.37 2.34
N ALA A 169 11.00 4.94 1.72
CA ALA A 169 11.15 5.99 0.71
C ALA A 169 11.77 7.28 1.27
N VAL A 170 11.36 7.70 2.46
CA VAL A 170 12.01 8.83 3.16
C VAL A 170 13.48 8.53 3.43
N MET A 171 13.81 7.32 3.89
CA MET A 171 15.21 6.92 4.10
C MET A 171 16.01 6.99 2.81
N THR A 172 15.51 6.44 1.69
CA THR A 172 16.15 6.51 0.37
C THR A 172 16.44 7.97 -0.02
N LEU A 173 15.42 8.83 0.07
CA LEU A 173 15.52 10.23 -0.33
C LEU A 173 16.55 10.96 0.54
N SER A 174 16.43 10.89 1.87
CA SER A 174 17.32 11.58 2.80
C SER A 174 18.77 11.14 2.64
N LYS A 175 19.00 9.84 2.47
CA LYS A 175 20.32 9.25 2.23
C LYS A 175 20.94 9.77 0.92
N THR A 176 20.14 9.85 -0.14
CA THR A 176 20.59 10.33 -1.45
C THR A 176 20.87 11.83 -1.41
N VAL A 177 20.03 12.63 -0.77
CA VAL A 177 20.29 14.06 -0.54
C VAL A 177 21.56 14.27 0.27
N LEU A 178 21.77 13.48 1.33
CA LEU A 178 22.99 13.53 2.13
C LEU A 178 24.22 13.23 1.29
N TYR A 179 24.15 12.29 0.35
CA TYR A 179 25.25 11.96 -0.53
C TYR A 179 25.61 13.10 -1.48
N TRP A 180 24.62 13.76 -2.09
CA TRP A 180 24.86 14.97 -2.88
C TRP A 180 25.43 16.12 -2.05
N ALA A 181 24.88 16.34 -0.86
CA ALA A 181 25.36 17.36 0.07
C ALA A 181 26.80 17.07 0.50
N ASN A 182 27.13 15.82 0.79
CA ASN A 182 28.48 15.41 1.15
C ASN A 182 29.47 15.77 0.04
N GLU A 183 29.17 15.49 -1.23
CA GLU A 183 30.05 15.90 -2.34
C GLU A 183 30.17 17.42 -2.43
N TYR A 184 29.06 18.16 -2.34
CA TYR A 184 29.09 19.63 -2.39
C TYR A 184 29.98 20.22 -1.28
N PHE A 185 29.79 19.80 -0.02
CA PHE A 185 30.56 20.30 1.12
C PHE A 185 32.00 19.79 1.17
N SER A 186 32.31 18.70 0.46
CA SER A 186 33.68 18.19 0.28
C SER A 186 34.42 18.87 -0.87
N GLY A 187 33.82 19.87 -1.54
CA GLY A 187 34.42 20.48 -2.73
C GLY A 187 34.48 19.54 -3.93
N PHE A 188 33.53 18.61 -4.03
CA PHE A 188 33.44 17.57 -5.06
C PHE A 188 34.65 16.64 -5.09
N ASP A 189 35.24 16.33 -3.94
CA ASP A 189 36.48 15.56 -3.83
C ASP A 189 36.43 14.17 -4.51
N ASN A 190 35.25 13.53 -4.59
CA ASN A 190 35.16 12.20 -5.21
C ASN A 190 34.74 12.20 -6.68
N ILE A 191 34.15 13.30 -7.17
CA ILE A 191 33.54 13.36 -8.51
C ILE A 191 33.99 14.54 -9.38
N GLY A 192 34.67 15.53 -8.81
CA GLY A 192 35.02 16.78 -9.48
C GLY A 192 36.09 16.65 -10.57
N HIS A 193 36.79 15.52 -10.62
CA HIS A 193 37.79 15.22 -11.65
C HIS A 193 37.18 14.75 -12.98
N ASN A 194 35.88 14.42 -13.01
CA ASN A 194 35.25 13.84 -14.19
C ASN A 194 34.97 14.90 -15.27
N PRO A 195 35.05 14.53 -16.56
CA PRO A 195 34.44 15.30 -17.64
C PRO A 195 32.94 15.53 -17.37
N PRO A 196 32.37 16.68 -17.77
CA PRO A 196 30.97 17.00 -17.50
C PRO A 196 29.96 15.95 -18.01
N MET A 197 30.26 15.32 -19.15
CA MET A 197 29.38 14.31 -19.74
C MET A 197 29.42 12.98 -18.97
N ASP A 198 30.60 12.55 -18.54
CA ASP A 198 30.74 11.34 -17.72
C ASP A 198 30.05 11.54 -16.38
N LEU A 199 30.25 12.71 -15.76
CA LEU A 199 29.55 13.08 -14.53
C LEU A 199 28.03 13.08 -14.71
N LEU A 200 27.52 13.62 -15.82
CA LEU A 200 26.09 13.68 -16.10
C LEU A 200 25.48 12.27 -16.18
N PHE A 201 26.07 11.38 -16.99
CA PHE A 201 25.49 10.07 -17.27
C PHE A 201 25.80 9.00 -16.24
N LEU A 202 26.96 9.06 -15.60
CA LEU A 202 27.40 8.01 -14.66
C LEU A 202 27.16 8.39 -13.20
N TRP A 203 26.91 9.66 -12.88
CA TRP A 203 26.65 10.09 -11.50
C TRP A 203 25.34 10.85 -11.32
N ILE A 204 25.09 11.92 -12.08
CA ILE A 204 23.92 12.79 -11.89
C ILE A 204 22.61 12.07 -12.23
N ILE A 205 22.49 11.53 -13.44
CA ILE A 205 21.25 10.86 -13.88
C ILE A 205 20.94 9.63 -13.02
N PRO A 206 21.90 8.73 -12.75
CA PRO A 206 21.67 7.60 -11.85
C PRO A 206 21.17 8.09 -10.49
N ASN A 207 21.94 8.89 -9.75
CA ASN A 207 21.51 9.32 -8.42
C ASN A 207 20.22 10.16 -8.43
N GLY A 208 20.00 10.95 -9.47
CA GLY A 208 18.76 11.71 -9.68
C GLY A 208 17.52 10.83 -9.81
N ALA A 209 17.65 9.64 -10.42
CA ALA A 209 16.54 8.68 -10.49
C ALA A 209 16.10 8.22 -9.09
N TRP A 210 17.02 8.04 -8.13
CA TRP A 210 16.68 7.68 -6.75
C TRP A 210 15.94 8.81 -6.04
N LEU A 211 16.28 10.08 -6.32
CA LEU A 211 15.52 11.23 -5.79
C LEU A 211 14.08 11.24 -6.32
N LEU A 212 13.91 11.01 -7.62
CA LEU A 212 12.58 11.02 -8.26
C LEU A 212 11.71 9.84 -7.82
N GLY A 213 12.27 8.62 -7.83
CA GLY A 213 11.54 7.41 -7.46
C GLY A 213 11.07 7.42 -6.01
N SER A 214 11.98 7.78 -5.08
CA SER A 214 11.64 7.89 -3.67
C SER A 214 10.72 9.08 -3.38
N GLY A 215 10.94 10.24 -4.01
CA GLY A 215 10.05 11.40 -3.92
C GLY A 215 8.62 11.09 -4.35
N TYR A 216 8.45 10.36 -5.46
CA TYR A 216 7.14 9.89 -5.90
C TYR A 216 6.48 8.97 -4.87
N MET A 217 7.20 7.98 -4.34
CA MET A 217 6.66 7.07 -3.32
C MET A 217 6.26 7.81 -2.04
N ILE A 218 7.03 8.81 -1.61
CA ILE A 218 6.70 9.66 -0.45
C ILE A 218 5.38 10.39 -0.69
N VAL A 219 5.19 11.01 -1.86
CA VAL A 219 3.94 11.71 -2.18
C VAL A 219 2.76 10.73 -2.28
N SER A 220 2.94 9.60 -2.96
CA SER A 220 1.88 8.59 -3.15
C SER A 220 1.45 7.97 -1.81
N LEU A 221 2.39 7.36 -1.08
CA LEU A 221 2.09 6.66 0.17
C LEU A 221 1.75 7.65 1.30
N GLY A 222 2.39 8.81 1.33
CA GLY A 222 2.08 9.88 2.29
C GLY A 222 0.68 10.45 2.10
N GLY A 223 0.24 10.63 0.85
CA GLY A 223 -1.14 11.01 0.53
C GLY A 223 -2.15 9.99 1.06
N GLU A 224 -1.89 8.70 0.87
CA GLU A 224 -2.75 7.64 1.42
C GLU A 224 -2.83 7.63 2.95
N ILE A 225 -1.74 7.95 3.64
CA ILE A 225 -1.74 8.10 5.11
C ILE A 225 -2.66 9.26 5.50
N VAL A 226 -2.54 10.41 4.84
CA VAL A 226 -3.37 11.59 5.10
C VAL A 226 -4.85 11.29 4.83
N ASP A 227 -5.16 10.66 3.70
CA ASP A 227 -6.53 10.29 3.33
C ASP A 227 -7.14 9.29 4.32
N GLY A 228 -6.35 8.30 4.77
CA GLY A 228 -6.77 7.34 5.78
C GLY A 228 -7.09 8.00 7.13
N LEU A 229 -6.24 8.95 7.57
CA LEU A 229 -6.49 9.73 8.79
C LEU A 229 -7.71 10.64 8.64
N ALA A 230 -7.87 11.31 7.50
CA ALA A 230 -9.03 12.15 7.22
C ALA A 230 -10.35 11.36 7.22
N LEU A 231 -10.33 10.12 6.69
CA LEU A 231 -11.49 9.23 6.74
C LEU A 231 -11.85 8.83 8.19
N ALA A 232 -10.84 8.50 9.01
CA ALA A 232 -11.03 8.14 10.41
C ALA A 232 -11.52 9.33 11.27
N SER A 233 -11.13 10.55 10.94
CA SER A 233 -11.61 11.75 11.65
C SER A 233 -13.11 12.00 11.40
N LYS A 234 -13.65 11.64 10.22
CA LYS A 234 -15.09 11.81 9.92
C LYS A 234 -16.00 10.90 10.75
N THR A 235 -15.48 9.77 11.25
CA THR A 235 -16.23 8.86 12.12
C THR A 235 -16.12 9.23 13.60
N THR A 236 -15.19 10.12 13.96
CA THR A 236 -15.07 10.69 15.31
C THR A 236 -15.95 11.93 15.39
N LYS A 237 -17.14 11.82 15.99
CA LYS A 237 -17.92 13.03 16.34
C LYS A 237 -17.09 13.83 17.34
N THR A 238 -16.60 14.99 16.93
CA THR A 238 -16.18 16.04 17.88
C THR A 238 -17.42 16.51 18.62
N GLU A 239 -17.48 16.24 19.92
CA GLU A 239 -18.35 16.95 20.86
C GLU A 239 -17.99 18.43 20.94
#